data_AF-A0A2V8SGJ6-F1
#
_entry.id   AF-A0A2V8SGJ6-F1
#
_cell.length_a   1.000
_cell.length_b   1.000
_cell.length_c   1.000
_cell.angle_alpha   90.00
_cell.angle_beta   90.00
_cell.angle_gamma   90.00
#
_symmetry.space_group_name_H-M   'P 1'
#
loop_
_entity.id
_entity.type
_entity.pdbx_description
1 polymer ?
#
loop_
_entity_poly.entity_id
_entity_poly.type
_entity_poly.pdbx_seq_one_letter_code
_entity_poly.pdbx_strand_id
1 'polypeptide(L)'
;MKYIRSSFFGLIGTLIILQAVAVLPVAAKNPDPKSEQKRLARVMSPNADVEEFRAEMIAYLTELENALTKFGRIGVVKEQFGQNGADPIAALRHARTTMAELSADDLAAMRAVFAKVPNWREGSRAIDGIAQRVSDGRDRATKGGTNTSNVITPDACPDISGTPSFADIAITGGFEIAGDLAMELLPTDVLTILAREAVTVIRAGLKAATLAEVTLKSQYDQCHGLEASTIQDIVDGAVTTITNNDNSNHALTISAIDAAKTDIVNNNDTQTTTLTTAISNGVTTINNNSNANTLAITSAITSAQTSIINNDNANTTNIVNNDNANRVLIINNDNANAEMILRTQIEADLAEADNATFVGLYITPTANGGHADFVRFIVVDTIAKLAGSNAGRANGFLAQADALTSAGNLKAAYQYFRKAYKAAVN
;
A
#
# COMPACT_ATOMS: atom_id res chain seq x y z
N MET A 1 5.21 -30.23 -0.33
CA MET A 1 5.53 -29.57 0.96
C MET A 1 4.33 -29.41 1.91
N LYS A 2 3.09 -29.14 1.47
CA LYS A 2 1.92 -29.03 2.38
C LYS A 2 1.62 -30.31 3.20
N TYR A 3 1.70 -31.49 2.59
CA TYR A 3 1.49 -32.76 3.31
C TYR A 3 2.62 -33.11 4.29
N ILE A 4 3.86 -32.72 4.00
CA ILE A 4 5.04 -32.97 4.87
C ILE A 4 5.00 -32.08 6.13
N ARG A 5 4.54 -30.82 5.98
CA ARG A 5 4.32 -29.91 7.12
C ARG A 5 3.22 -30.42 8.06
N SER A 6 2.14 -31.01 7.51
CA SER A 6 1.03 -31.56 8.31
C SER A 6 1.43 -32.73 9.22
N SER A 7 2.21 -33.68 8.70
CA SER A 7 2.64 -34.86 9.46
C SER A 7 3.66 -34.53 10.56
N PHE A 8 4.50 -33.52 10.35
CA PHE A 8 5.52 -33.08 11.30
C PHE A 8 4.91 -32.38 12.53
N PHE A 9 3.93 -31.49 12.33
CA PHE A 9 3.23 -30.84 13.45
C PHE A 9 2.32 -31.80 14.22
N GLY A 10 1.76 -32.81 13.56
CA GLY A 10 1.02 -33.90 14.22
C GLY A 10 1.90 -34.70 15.19
N LEU A 11 3.14 -34.99 14.81
CA LEU A 11 4.10 -35.77 15.62
C LEU A 11 4.67 -34.97 16.82
N ILE A 12 4.82 -33.65 16.66
CA ILE A 12 5.23 -32.73 17.74
C ILE A 12 4.11 -32.58 18.80
N GLY A 13 2.85 -32.51 18.36
CA GLY A 13 1.69 -32.49 19.28
C GLY A 13 1.64 -33.74 20.17
N THR A 14 1.93 -34.91 19.62
CA THR A 14 2.01 -36.17 20.39
C THR A 14 3.15 -36.19 21.40
N LEU A 15 4.26 -35.53 21.08
CA LEU A 15 5.45 -35.54 21.92
C LEU A 15 5.37 -34.65 23.15
N ILE A 16 4.55 -33.60 23.08
CA ILE A 16 4.23 -32.74 24.22
C ILE A 16 3.28 -33.48 25.19
N ILE A 17 2.37 -34.31 24.66
CA ILE A 17 1.43 -35.14 25.45
C ILE A 17 2.16 -36.14 26.36
N LEU A 18 3.26 -36.75 25.90
CA LEU A 18 3.98 -37.77 26.68
C LEU A 18 4.66 -37.22 27.96
N GLN A 19 4.75 -35.89 28.13
CA GLN A 19 5.53 -35.26 29.21
C GLN A 19 4.72 -34.87 30.44
N ALA A 20 3.40 -34.75 30.31
CA ALA A 20 2.52 -34.41 31.43
C ALA A 20 2.33 -35.57 32.43
N VAL A 21 2.76 -36.78 32.09
CA VAL A 21 2.53 -38.01 32.90
C VAL A 21 3.77 -38.47 33.68
N ALA A 22 4.94 -37.86 33.45
CA ALA A 22 6.19 -38.37 34.01
C ALA A 22 6.76 -37.48 35.14
N VAL A 23 6.07 -37.40 36.27
CA VAL A 23 6.69 -36.90 37.53
C VAL A 23 6.97 -38.09 38.45
N LEU A 24 8.03 -38.84 38.16
CA LEU A 24 8.65 -39.76 39.11
C LEU A 24 10.14 -39.42 39.23
N PRO A 25 10.71 -39.31 40.45
CA PRO A 25 12.10 -38.91 40.64
C PRO A 25 13.03 -40.03 40.17
N VAL A 26 13.69 -39.82 39.03
CA VAL A 26 14.74 -40.73 38.52
C VAL A 26 16.11 -40.12 38.83
N ALA A 27 16.84 -40.73 39.76
CA ALA A 27 18.21 -40.35 40.09
C ALA A 27 19.20 -40.94 39.07
N ALA A 28 19.21 -40.40 37.85
CA ALA A 28 20.35 -40.53 36.95
C ALA A 28 21.32 -39.36 37.22
N LYS A 29 22.62 -39.58 37.00
CA LYS A 29 23.69 -38.58 37.18
C LYS A 29 23.59 -37.50 36.11
N ASN A 30 22.57 -36.66 36.22
CA ASN A 30 22.25 -35.59 35.29
C ASN A 30 23.23 -34.41 35.46
N PRO A 31 23.46 -33.63 34.39
CA PRO A 31 24.04 -32.29 34.54
C PRO A 31 23.25 -31.50 35.60
N ASP A 32 23.93 -30.63 36.35
CA ASP A 32 23.30 -29.80 37.39
C ASP A 32 21.97 -29.21 36.86
N PRO A 33 20.80 -29.55 37.45
CA PRO A 33 19.49 -29.13 36.95
C PRO A 33 19.39 -27.63 36.72
N LYS A 34 20.12 -26.84 37.52
CA LYS A 34 20.18 -25.37 37.39
C LYS A 34 20.93 -24.91 36.16
N SER A 35 21.93 -25.67 35.71
CA SER A 35 22.70 -25.37 34.50
C SER A 35 21.88 -25.59 33.23
N GLU A 36 21.03 -26.61 33.22
CA GLU A 36 20.18 -26.95 32.08
C GLU A 36 18.97 -26.02 31.96
N GLN A 37 18.29 -25.71 33.07
CA GLN A 37 17.22 -24.72 33.05
C GLN A 37 17.71 -23.36 32.52
N LYS A 38 18.92 -22.94 32.92
CA LYS A 38 19.55 -21.73 32.37
C LYS A 38 19.84 -21.85 30.87
N ARG A 39 20.28 -23.03 30.41
CA ARG A 39 20.50 -23.29 28.97
C ARG A 39 19.19 -23.20 28.20
N LEU A 40 18.14 -23.89 28.65
CA LEU A 40 16.83 -23.91 27.98
C LEU A 40 16.16 -22.54 28.00
N ALA A 41 16.21 -21.82 29.12
CA ALA A 41 15.70 -20.45 29.20
C ALA A 41 16.41 -19.51 28.22
N ARG A 42 17.72 -19.70 28.01
CA ARG A 42 18.47 -18.96 26.98
C ARG A 42 17.96 -19.30 25.59
N VAL A 43 17.91 -20.59 25.24
CA VAL A 43 17.51 -21.06 23.89
C VAL A 43 16.07 -20.68 23.54
N MET A 44 15.17 -20.61 24.53
CA MET A 44 13.75 -20.27 24.36
C MET A 44 13.48 -18.76 24.33
N SER A 45 14.48 -17.93 24.63
CA SER A 45 14.31 -16.47 24.59
C SER A 45 13.91 -16.02 23.18
N PRO A 46 12.96 -15.09 23.02
CA PRO A 46 12.60 -14.52 21.71
C PRO A 46 13.80 -13.93 20.96
N ASN A 47 14.83 -13.51 21.70
CA ASN A 47 16.04 -12.89 21.15
C ASN A 47 17.19 -13.88 20.93
N ALA A 48 17.00 -15.17 21.25
CA ALA A 48 18.03 -16.17 21.01
C ALA A 48 18.19 -16.46 19.52
N ASP A 49 19.37 -16.95 19.14
CA ASP A 49 19.59 -17.44 17.79
C ASP A 49 18.64 -18.63 17.52
N VAL A 50 17.89 -18.53 16.44
CA VAL A 50 16.92 -19.55 16.03
C VAL A 50 17.61 -20.88 15.69
N GLU A 51 18.87 -20.82 15.27
CA GLU A 51 19.69 -22.01 15.00
C GLU A 51 20.14 -22.70 16.30
N GLU A 52 20.27 -21.96 17.41
CA GLU A 52 20.50 -22.56 18.75
C GLU A 52 19.28 -23.39 19.17
N PHE A 53 18.06 -22.91 18.87
CA PHE A 53 16.83 -23.66 19.10
C PHE A 53 16.71 -24.88 18.17
N ARG A 54 17.06 -24.75 16.89
CA ARG A 54 17.10 -25.89 15.96
C ARG A 54 18.04 -26.99 16.46
N ALA A 55 19.26 -26.62 16.86
CA ALA A 55 20.24 -27.56 17.39
C ALA A 55 19.73 -28.27 18.66
N GLU A 56 19.09 -27.52 19.57
CA GLU A 56 18.52 -28.07 20.80
C GLU A 56 17.36 -29.04 20.52
N MET A 57 16.48 -28.74 19.55
CA MET A 57 15.39 -29.65 19.14
C MET A 57 15.92 -30.92 18.48
N ILE A 58 16.94 -30.83 17.61
CA ILE A 58 17.58 -31.98 16.98
C ILE A 58 18.22 -32.90 18.03
N ALA A 59 18.89 -32.31 19.03
CA ALA A 59 19.46 -33.07 20.14
C ALA A 59 18.39 -33.79 20.95
N TYR A 60 17.27 -33.13 21.26
CA TYR A 60 16.13 -33.74 21.94
C TYR A 60 15.52 -34.92 21.15
N LEU A 61 15.26 -34.73 19.85
CA LEU A 61 14.73 -35.80 18.99
C LEU A 61 15.69 -37.00 18.92
N THR A 62 17.00 -36.74 18.96
CA THR A 62 18.03 -37.79 18.96
C THR A 62 18.06 -38.56 20.29
N GLU A 63 17.94 -37.87 21.43
CA GLU A 63 17.80 -38.51 22.75
C GLU A 63 16.56 -39.40 22.81
N LEU A 64 15.45 -38.92 22.27
CA LEU A 64 14.20 -39.69 22.20
C LEU A 64 14.29 -40.90 21.26
N GLU A 65 14.92 -40.76 20.10
CA GLU A 65 15.20 -41.88 19.18
C GLU A 65 16.00 -42.98 19.89
N ASN A 66 17.01 -42.58 20.67
CA ASN A 66 17.82 -43.50 21.47
C ASN A 66 16.99 -44.19 22.56
N ALA A 67 16.15 -43.44 23.28
CA ALA A 67 15.28 -43.99 24.32
C ALA A 67 14.27 -45.00 23.74
N LEU A 68 13.61 -44.67 22.63
CA LEU A 68 12.68 -45.58 21.94
C LEU A 68 13.40 -46.77 21.31
N THR A 69 14.64 -46.62 20.87
CA THR A 69 15.45 -47.75 20.40
C THR A 69 15.73 -48.74 21.53
N LYS A 70 16.02 -48.26 22.75
CA LYS A 70 16.15 -49.12 23.93
C LYS A 70 14.81 -49.79 24.26
N PHE A 71 13.72 -49.02 24.21
CA PHE A 71 12.38 -49.53 24.50
C PHE A 71 11.91 -50.60 23.49
N GLY A 72 12.19 -50.41 22.21
CA GLY A 72 11.90 -51.36 21.13
C GLY A 72 12.73 -52.64 21.16
N ARG A 73 13.73 -52.77 22.04
CA ARG A 73 14.42 -54.05 22.31
C ARG A 73 13.63 -54.94 23.27
N ILE A 74 12.60 -54.42 23.93
CA ILE A 74 11.66 -55.18 24.74
C ILE A 74 10.70 -55.91 23.79
N GLY A 75 10.63 -57.25 23.89
CA GLY A 75 9.93 -58.10 22.92
C GLY A 75 8.47 -57.69 22.69
N VAL A 76 7.71 -57.48 23.79
CA VAL A 76 6.31 -57.02 23.75
C VAL A 76 6.15 -55.68 23.05
N VAL A 77 7.03 -54.71 23.31
CA VAL A 77 6.96 -53.38 22.68
C VAL A 77 7.24 -53.48 21.19
N LYS A 78 8.24 -54.29 20.80
CA LYS A 78 8.58 -54.52 19.40
C LYS A 78 7.42 -55.14 18.63
N GLU A 79 6.78 -56.13 19.23
CA GLU A 79 5.61 -56.80 18.64
C GLU A 79 4.44 -55.83 18.50
N GLN A 80 4.17 -55.01 19.52
CA GLN A 80 3.12 -54.00 19.48
C GLN A 80 3.35 -52.93 18.41
N PHE A 81 4.59 -52.44 18.26
CA PHE A 81 4.93 -51.51 17.16
C PHE A 81 4.75 -52.18 15.79
N GLY A 82 5.15 -53.45 15.65
CA GLY A 82 4.97 -54.22 14.44
C GLY A 82 3.50 -54.46 14.06
N GLN A 83 2.65 -54.80 15.03
CA GLN A 83 1.23 -55.06 14.81
C GLN A 83 0.46 -53.80 14.39
N ASN A 84 0.86 -52.62 14.90
CA ASN A 84 0.21 -51.35 14.55
C ASN A 84 0.79 -50.72 13.28
N GLY A 85 1.77 -51.37 12.62
CA GLY A 85 2.48 -50.80 11.47
C GLY A 85 3.22 -49.48 11.78
N ALA A 86 3.40 -49.18 13.07
CA ALA A 86 4.00 -47.94 13.53
C ALA A 86 5.52 -48.14 13.68
N ASP A 87 6.31 -47.39 12.92
CA ASP A 87 7.75 -47.29 13.12
C ASP A 87 8.09 -45.93 13.74
N PRO A 88 8.01 -45.79 15.07
CA PRO A 88 8.28 -44.52 15.73
C PRO A 88 9.74 -44.08 15.57
N ILE A 89 10.67 -45.00 15.33
CA ILE A 89 12.08 -44.68 15.08
C ILE A 89 12.21 -44.04 13.70
N ALA A 90 11.60 -44.61 12.66
CA ALA A 90 11.57 -43.99 11.33
C ALA A 90 10.89 -42.61 11.36
N ALA A 91 9.81 -42.48 12.12
CA ALA A 91 9.09 -41.22 12.26
C ALA A 91 9.93 -40.12 12.95
N LEU A 92 10.71 -40.47 13.99
CA LEU A 92 11.64 -39.54 14.63
C LEU A 92 12.82 -39.14 13.73
N ARG A 93 13.34 -40.09 12.94
CA ARG A 93 14.37 -39.78 11.92
C ARG A 93 13.83 -38.80 10.88
N HIS A 94 12.61 -39.03 10.41
CA HIS A 94 11.96 -38.12 9.48
C HIS A 94 11.76 -36.74 10.10
N ALA A 95 11.27 -36.67 11.33
CA ALA A 95 11.12 -35.41 12.06
C ALA A 95 12.45 -34.67 12.22
N ARG A 96 13.55 -35.37 12.51
CA ARG A 96 14.89 -34.75 12.58
C ARG A 96 15.32 -34.16 11.24
N THR A 97 15.10 -34.86 10.13
CA THR A 97 15.39 -34.35 8.78
C THR A 97 14.52 -33.13 8.46
N THR A 98 13.22 -33.18 8.71
CA THR A 98 12.32 -32.04 8.51
C THR A 98 12.71 -30.86 9.39
N MET A 99 13.18 -31.11 10.62
CA MET A 99 13.63 -30.07 11.51
C MET A 99 14.88 -29.35 10.98
N ALA A 100 15.74 -30.03 10.22
CA ALA A 100 16.86 -29.40 9.52
C ALA A 100 16.43 -28.53 8.32
N GLU A 101 15.23 -28.77 7.77
CA GLU A 101 14.70 -28.08 6.58
C GLU A 101 13.78 -26.90 6.90
N LEU A 102 13.34 -26.72 8.15
CA LEU A 102 12.45 -25.61 8.51
C LEU A 102 13.10 -24.24 8.33
N SER A 103 12.29 -23.26 7.90
CA SER A 103 12.72 -21.87 7.79
C SER A 103 12.91 -21.22 9.17
N ALA A 104 13.62 -20.09 9.21
CA ALA A 104 13.80 -19.31 10.44
C ALA A 104 12.46 -18.86 11.05
N ASP A 105 11.49 -18.48 10.21
CA ASP A 105 10.16 -18.05 10.67
C ASP A 105 9.37 -19.22 11.26
N ASP A 106 9.40 -20.40 10.61
CA ASP A 106 8.75 -21.62 11.12
C ASP A 106 9.33 -22.03 12.49
N LEU A 107 10.65 -21.93 12.63
CA LEU A 107 11.36 -22.21 13.88
C LEU A 107 11.06 -21.19 14.98
N ALA A 108 10.96 -19.91 14.64
CA ALA A 108 10.61 -18.86 15.59
C ALA A 108 9.21 -19.06 16.15
N ALA A 109 8.25 -19.42 15.29
CA ALA A 109 6.89 -19.78 15.69
C ALA A 109 6.87 -21.03 16.58
N MET A 110 7.60 -22.08 16.19
CA MET A 110 7.72 -23.30 16.98
C MET A 110 8.35 -23.05 18.35
N ARG A 111 9.42 -22.25 18.42
CA ARG A 111 10.05 -21.83 19.69
C ARG A 111 9.06 -21.11 20.59
N ALA A 112 8.24 -20.21 20.05
CA ALA A 112 7.24 -19.48 20.83
C ALA A 112 6.19 -20.42 21.46
N VAL A 113 5.90 -21.56 20.83
CA VAL A 113 5.04 -22.62 21.39
C VAL A 113 5.77 -23.37 22.50
N PHE A 114 6.99 -23.84 22.25
CA PHE A 114 7.78 -24.61 23.23
C PHE A 114 8.19 -23.79 24.45
N ALA A 115 8.37 -22.47 24.31
CA ALA A 115 8.67 -21.56 25.42
C ALA A 115 7.54 -21.52 26.47
N LYS A 116 6.31 -21.90 26.11
CA LYS A 116 5.19 -22.03 27.04
C LYS A 116 5.22 -23.33 27.84
N VAL A 117 6.08 -24.28 27.48
CA VAL A 117 6.23 -25.60 28.13
C VAL A 117 7.68 -25.77 28.60
N PRO A 118 8.09 -25.15 29.72
CA PRO A 118 9.50 -25.05 30.11
C PRO A 118 10.20 -26.41 30.35
N ASN A 119 9.42 -27.47 30.56
CA ASN A 119 9.91 -28.82 30.87
C ASN A 119 9.90 -29.77 29.68
N TRP A 120 9.75 -29.29 28.44
CA TRP A 120 9.66 -30.12 27.23
C TRP A 120 10.87 -31.05 26.98
N ARG A 121 11.97 -30.93 27.73
CA ARG A 121 13.11 -31.86 27.68
C ARG A 121 13.02 -33.02 28.67
N GLU A 122 12.15 -32.96 29.67
CA GLU A 122 12.07 -33.98 30.71
C GLU A 122 11.49 -35.29 30.16
N GLY A 123 10.63 -35.22 29.13
CA GLY A 123 9.99 -36.40 28.53
C GLY A 123 10.97 -37.45 27.99
N SER A 124 11.99 -37.05 27.22
CA SER A 124 12.95 -38.02 26.64
C SER A 124 13.71 -38.78 27.73
N ARG A 125 14.04 -38.10 28.83
CA ARG A 125 14.76 -38.67 29.97
C ARG A 125 13.90 -39.57 30.83
N ALA A 126 12.64 -39.21 31.01
CA ALA A 126 11.69 -40.06 31.70
C ALA A 126 11.54 -41.40 30.97
N ILE A 127 11.38 -41.36 29.65
CA ILE A 127 11.28 -42.57 28.80
C ILE A 127 12.58 -43.37 28.89
N ASP A 128 13.75 -42.74 28.80
CA ASP A 128 15.04 -43.42 28.93
C ASP A 128 15.21 -44.08 30.31
N GLY A 129 14.79 -43.40 31.37
CA GLY A 129 14.82 -43.92 32.73
C GLY A 129 13.89 -45.11 32.94
N ILE A 130 12.71 -45.11 32.31
CA ILE A 130 11.80 -46.27 32.31
C ILE A 130 12.43 -47.43 31.53
N ALA A 131 12.93 -47.17 30.31
CA ALA A 131 13.59 -48.16 29.47
C ALA A 131 14.77 -48.83 30.21
N GLN A 132 15.58 -48.03 30.90
CA GLN A 132 16.72 -48.51 31.67
C GLN A 132 16.26 -49.38 32.85
N ARG A 133 15.25 -48.97 33.62
CA ARG A 133 14.72 -49.78 34.72
C ARG A 133 14.16 -51.12 34.26
N VAL A 134 13.44 -51.14 33.14
CA VAL A 134 12.90 -52.39 32.57
C VAL A 134 14.04 -53.30 32.11
N SER A 135 15.07 -52.74 31.47
CA SER A 135 16.25 -53.49 31.06
C SER A 135 17.03 -54.05 32.26
N ASP A 136 17.32 -53.22 33.26
CA ASP A 136 18.06 -53.60 34.47
C ASP A 136 17.29 -54.63 35.29
N GLY A 137 15.96 -54.52 35.36
CA GLY A 137 15.10 -55.51 36.00
C GLY A 137 15.16 -56.88 35.32
N ARG A 138 15.18 -56.90 33.99
CA ARG A 138 15.34 -58.12 33.19
C ARG A 138 16.73 -58.74 33.35
N ASP A 139 17.78 -57.93 33.37
CA ASP A 139 19.16 -58.38 33.57
C ASP A 139 19.38 -58.94 34.98
N ARG A 140 18.71 -58.37 36.00
CA ARG A 140 18.69 -58.91 37.37
C ARG A 140 17.91 -60.22 37.45
N ALA A 141 16.77 -60.33 36.76
CA ALA A 141 16.01 -61.57 36.68
C ALA A 141 16.76 -62.70 35.95
N THR A 142 17.64 -62.37 35.00
CA THR A 142 18.48 -63.36 34.29
C THR A 142 19.81 -63.68 34.98
N LYS A 143 20.36 -62.77 35.81
CA LYS A 143 21.60 -63.00 36.60
C LYS A 143 21.35 -63.54 38.01
N GLY A 144 20.12 -63.47 38.52
CA GLY A 144 19.70 -64.12 39.76
C GLY A 144 19.52 -65.62 39.56
N GLY A 145 20.56 -66.40 39.82
CA GLY A 145 20.45 -67.85 39.97
C GLY A 145 19.40 -68.23 41.01
N THR A 146 18.49 -69.13 40.62
CA THR A 146 17.69 -70.03 41.47
C THR A 146 17.31 -69.50 42.85
N ASN A 147 16.48 -68.45 42.89
CA ASN A 147 15.55 -68.30 44.00
C ASN A 147 14.15 -68.10 43.41
N THR A 148 13.32 -69.12 43.60
CA THR A 148 11.92 -69.19 43.22
C THR A 148 11.16 -68.02 43.84
N SER A 149 10.91 -66.98 43.04
CA SER A 149 9.87 -66.01 43.32
C SER A 149 8.98 -65.92 42.08
N ASN A 150 7.86 -66.62 42.18
CA ASN A 150 6.64 -66.52 41.39
C ASN A 150 6.80 -66.18 39.91
N VAL A 151 7.26 -67.16 39.14
CA VAL A 151 6.86 -67.25 37.73
C VAL A 151 5.39 -67.69 37.74
N ILE A 152 4.49 -66.77 37.38
CA ILE A 152 3.08 -67.08 37.15
C ILE A 152 3.01 -68.01 35.93
N THR A 153 2.74 -69.29 36.18
CA THR A 153 2.34 -70.24 35.14
C THR A 153 0.81 -70.26 35.01
N PRO A 154 0.24 -70.40 33.79
CA PRO A 154 -1.19 -70.17 33.53
C PRO A 154 -2.24 -71.04 34.24
N ASP A 155 -1.86 -72.02 35.08
CA ASP A 155 -2.80 -73.04 35.60
C ASP A 155 -2.98 -73.06 37.12
N ALA A 156 -2.54 -72.04 37.84
CA ALA A 156 -2.88 -71.89 39.25
C ALA A 156 -3.20 -70.43 39.54
N CYS A 157 -4.49 -70.13 39.79
CA CYS A 157 -4.89 -68.86 40.40
C CYS A 157 -4.28 -68.83 41.81
N PRO A 158 -3.21 -68.05 42.06
CA PRO A 158 -2.69 -67.91 43.41
C PRO A 158 -3.66 -67.00 44.16
N ASP A 159 -3.87 -67.26 45.45
CA ASP A 159 -4.53 -66.33 46.36
C ASP A 159 -3.69 -65.03 46.46
N ILE A 160 -3.98 -64.09 45.56
CA ILE A 160 -3.38 -62.76 45.50
C ILE A 160 -4.18 -61.81 46.39
N SER A 161 -4.07 -62.02 47.70
CA SER A 161 -4.32 -60.97 48.72
C SER A 161 -3.26 -59.86 48.70
N GLY A 162 -2.20 -60.02 47.90
CA GLY A 162 -1.33 -58.93 47.47
C GLY A 162 -1.94 -58.21 46.28
N THR A 163 -2.57 -57.07 46.54
CA THR A 163 -3.06 -56.10 45.54
C THR A 163 -2.15 -56.03 44.31
N PRO A 164 -2.68 -56.14 43.08
CA PRO A 164 -1.90 -55.84 41.88
C PRO A 164 -1.30 -54.45 42.07
N SER A 165 0.02 -54.32 41.90
CA SER A 165 0.69 -53.06 42.17
C SER A 165 0.10 -52.00 41.25
N PHE A 166 -0.43 -50.93 41.84
CA PHE A 166 -1.07 -49.79 41.19
C PHE A 166 -0.25 -49.16 40.03
N ALA A 167 0.99 -49.57 39.82
CA ALA A 167 1.87 -49.11 38.76
C ALA A 167 1.33 -49.44 37.35
N ASP A 168 0.71 -50.61 37.12
CA ASP A 168 0.30 -51.00 35.76
C ASP A 168 -1.04 -50.37 35.32
N ILE A 169 -1.90 -50.00 36.27
CA ILE A 169 -3.18 -49.30 36.01
C ILE A 169 -2.99 -47.78 35.99
N ALA A 170 -2.05 -47.23 36.77
CA ALA A 170 -1.76 -45.79 36.79
C ALA A 170 -1.09 -45.29 35.51
N ILE A 171 -0.36 -46.16 34.79
CA ILE A 171 0.28 -45.81 33.52
C ILE A 171 -0.78 -45.58 32.43
N THR A 172 -1.85 -46.37 32.39
CA THR A 172 -2.93 -46.27 31.38
C THR A 172 -3.82 -45.05 31.61
N GLY A 173 -4.24 -44.78 32.86
CA GLY A 173 -5.04 -43.59 33.19
C GLY A 173 -4.29 -42.27 33.00
N GLY A 174 -2.95 -42.28 33.13
CA GLY A 174 -2.12 -41.12 32.87
C GLY A 174 -2.13 -40.65 31.41
N PHE A 175 -2.17 -41.58 30.45
CA PHE A 175 -2.14 -41.23 29.02
C PHE A 175 -3.47 -40.65 28.51
N GLU A 176 -4.60 -41.05 29.07
CA GLU A 176 -5.92 -40.55 28.67
C GLU A 176 -6.13 -39.10 29.13
N ILE A 177 -5.69 -38.77 30.35
CA ILE A 177 -5.74 -37.41 30.92
C ILE A 177 -4.77 -36.45 30.19
N ALA A 178 -3.59 -36.93 29.79
CA ALA A 178 -2.61 -36.11 29.08
C ALA A 178 -3.03 -35.79 27.63
N GLY A 179 -3.79 -36.68 26.98
CA GLY A 179 -4.37 -36.42 25.66
C GLY A 179 -5.39 -35.28 25.67
N ASP A 180 -6.18 -35.18 26.74
CA ASP A 180 -7.25 -34.19 26.88
C ASP A 180 -6.70 -32.78 27.17
N LEU A 181 -5.69 -32.70 28.05
CA LEU A 181 -5.04 -31.43 28.40
C LEU A 181 -4.29 -30.80 27.20
N ALA A 182 -3.77 -31.61 26.28
CA ALA A 182 -3.05 -31.11 25.12
C ALA A 182 -3.97 -30.59 24.01
N MET A 183 -5.21 -31.07 23.91
CA MET A 183 -6.19 -30.49 22.98
C MET A 183 -6.61 -29.08 23.41
N GLU A 184 -6.59 -28.79 24.72
CA GLU A 184 -6.88 -27.46 25.28
C GLU A 184 -5.75 -26.44 25.09
N LEU A 185 -4.49 -26.87 25.05
CA LEU A 185 -3.32 -25.97 25.01
C LEU A 185 -2.89 -25.56 23.59
N LEU A 186 -3.45 -26.16 22.55
CA LEU A 186 -3.15 -25.84 21.16
C LEU A 186 -4.09 -24.73 20.62
N PRO A 187 -3.56 -23.55 20.20
CA PRO A 187 -4.39 -22.45 19.68
C PRO A 187 -5.10 -22.84 18.38
N THR A 188 -6.37 -22.43 18.24
CA THR A 188 -7.34 -22.83 17.20
C THR A 188 -7.13 -22.17 15.82
N ASP A 189 -5.89 -22.04 15.37
CA ASP A 189 -5.60 -21.48 14.05
C ASP A 189 -5.59 -22.56 12.95
N VAL A 190 -5.73 -22.16 11.68
CA VAL A 190 -5.95 -23.04 10.51
C VAL A 190 -4.85 -24.11 10.33
N LEU A 191 -3.63 -23.90 10.84
CA LEU A 191 -2.57 -24.93 10.85
C LEU A 191 -2.76 -26.02 11.92
N THR A 192 -3.51 -25.74 12.98
CA THR A 192 -3.66 -26.58 14.17
C THR A 192 -4.79 -27.59 14.07
N ILE A 193 -5.70 -27.41 13.12
CA ILE A 193 -6.80 -28.36 12.83
C ILE A 193 -6.24 -29.73 12.41
N LEU A 194 -5.20 -29.74 11.59
CA LEU A 194 -4.52 -30.97 11.16
C LEU A 194 -3.69 -31.63 12.27
N ALA A 195 -3.17 -30.83 13.20
CA ALA A 195 -2.49 -31.36 14.40
C ALA A 195 -3.48 -32.02 15.37
N ARG A 196 -4.73 -31.53 15.45
CA ARG A 196 -5.80 -32.17 16.23
C ARG A 196 -6.20 -33.53 15.65
N GLU A 197 -6.30 -33.68 14.33
CA GLU A 197 -6.63 -34.98 13.71
C GLU A 197 -5.60 -36.07 14.01
N ALA A 198 -4.31 -35.73 14.04
CA ALA A 198 -3.24 -36.68 14.39
C ALA A 198 -3.33 -37.14 15.86
N VAL A 199 -3.72 -36.24 16.77
CA VAL A 199 -3.95 -36.55 18.19
C VAL A 199 -5.16 -37.47 18.36
N THR A 200 -6.20 -37.33 17.54
CA THR A 200 -7.38 -38.22 17.54
C THR A 200 -7.02 -39.66 17.16
N VAL A 201 -6.15 -39.87 16.17
CA VAL A 201 -5.67 -41.21 15.77
C VAL A 201 -4.86 -41.88 16.88
N ILE A 202 -4.08 -41.09 17.63
CA ILE A 202 -3.27 -41.60 18.74
C ILE A 202 -4.12 -41.87 19.98
N ARG A 203 -5.18 -41.08 20.20
CA ARG A 203 -6.23 -41.35 21.20
C ARG A 203 -6.97 -42.66 20.90
N ALA A 204 -7.26 -42.96 19.63
CA ALA A 204 -7.83 -44.24 19.22
C ALA A 204 -6.87 -45.41 19.46
N GLY A 205 -5.57 -45.24 19.19
CA GLY A 205 -4.53 -46.23 19.51
C GLY A 205 -4.33 -46.45 21.00
N LEU A 206 -4.45 -45.41 21.83
CA LEU A 206 -4.40 -45.50 23.30
C LEU A 206 -5.66 -46.14 23.89
N LYS A 207 -6.84 -45.93 23.27
CA LYS A 207 -8.07 -46.68 23.60
C LYS A 207 -8.00 -48.15 23.18
N ALA A 208 -7.15 -48.52 22.22
CA ALA A 208 -6.81 -49.91 21.97
C ALA A 208 -5.84 -50.47 23.04
N ALA A 209 -5.12 -49.62 23.79
CA ALA A 209 -4.33 -50.05 24.93
C ALA A 209 -5.18 -50.32 26.19
N THR A 210 -6.34 -49.67 26.35
CA THR A 210 -7.36 -50.11 27.33
C THR A 210 -7.97 -51.47 26.98
N LEU A 211 -7.75 -52.00 25.78
CA LEU A 211 -8.04 -53.42 25.48
C LEU A 211 -7.12 -54.37 26.26
N ALA A 212 -5.96 -53.91 26.75
CA ALA A 212 -5.13 -54.69 27.70
C ALA A 212 -5.82 -54.83 29.07
N GLU A 213 -6.73 -53.91 29.42
CA GLU A 213 -7.56 -53.99 30.62
C GLU A 213 -8.64 -55.09 30.47
N VAL A 214 -9.13 -55.34 29.25
CA VAL A 214 -10.01 -56.48 28.92
C VAL A 214 -9.26 -57.81 29.08
N THR A 215 -7.96 -57.85 28.78
CA THR A 215 -7.12 -59.04 28.98
C THR A 215 -6.86 -59.34 30.46
N LEU A 216 -6.71 -58.31 31.31
CA LEU A 216 -6.64 -58.44 32.77
C LEU A 216 -7.99 -58.83 33.38
N LYS A 217 -9.10 -58.36 32.79
CA LYS A 217 -10.47 -58.70 33.21
C LYS A 217 -10.88 -60.14 32.86
N SER A 218 -10.43 -60.67 31.72
CA SER A 218 -10.59 -62.09 31.37
C SER A 218 -10.05 -63.04 32.46
N GLN A 219 -8.95 -62.67 33.12
CA GLN A 219 -8.42 -63.44 34.26
C GLN A 219 -9.21 -63.25 35.57
N TYR A 220 -9.84 -62.08 35.77
CA TYR A 220 -10.71 -61.82 36.92
C TYR A 220 -12.09 -62.50 36.79
N ASP A 221 -12.66 -62.53 35.58
CA ASP A 221 -13.98 -63.12 35.30
C ASP A 221 -13.98 -64.66 35.44
N GLN A 222 -12.84 -65.31 35.17
CA GLN A 222 -12.65 -66.73 35.50
C GLN A 222 -12.67 -67.02 37.02
N CYS A 223 -12.46 -66.01 37.87
CA CYS A 223 -12.40 -66.17 39.33
C CYS A 223 -13.69 -65.78 40.08
N HIS A 224 -14.60 -64.98 39.48
CA HIS A 224 -15.70 -64.35 40.24
C HIS A 224 -17.14 -64.50 39.70
N GLY A 225 -17.39 -65.28 38.65
CA GLY A 225 -18.76 -65.70 38.30
C GLY A 225 -19.71 -64.59 37.85
N LEU A 226 -19.18 -63.46 37.37
CA LEU A 226 -19.98 -62.47 36.64
C LEU A 226 -20.32 -63.04 35.26
N GLU A 227 -21.60 -63.17 34.94
CA GLU A 227 -22.03 -63.56 33.60
C GLU A 227 -21.59 -62.51 32.59
N ALA A 228 -20.99 -62.93 31.47
CA ALA A 228 -20.46 -62.05 30.43
C ALA A 228 -21.48 -61.02 29.91
N SER A 229 -22.77 -61.34 29.97
CA SER A 229 -23.89 -60.46 29.63
C SER A 229 -23.93 -59.19 30.48
N THR A 230 -23.71 -59.29 31.79
CA THR A 230 -23.75 -58.13 32.71
C THR A 230 -22.61 -57.15 32.41
N ILE A 231 -21.44 -57.68 32.01
CA ILE A 231 -20.28 -56.86 31.63
C ILE A 231 -20.55 -56.17 30.31
N GLN A 232 -21.13 -56.89 29.33
CA GLN A 232 -21.51 -56.33 28.04
C GLN A 232 -22.50 -55.17 28.21
N ASP A 233 -23.52 -55.31 29.06
CA ASP A 233 -24.50 -54.25 29.33
C ASP A 233 -23.87 -52.99 29.94
N ILE A 234 -22.90 -53.14 30.85
CA ILE A 234 -22.15 -52.02 31.44
C ILE A 234 -21.32 -51.31 30.37
N VAL A 235 -20.62 -52.09 29.54
CA VAL A 235 -19.80 -51.55 28.44
C VAL A 235 -20.69 -50.81 27.45
N ASP A 236 -21.79 -51.41 27.01
CA ASP A 236 -22.72 -50.80 26.06
C ASP A 236 -23.38 -49.54 26.62
N GLY A 237 -23.72 -49.53 27.91
CA GLY A 237 -24.22 -48.35 28.63
C GLY A 237 -23.20 -47.21 28.69
N ALA A 238 -21.93 -47.54 28.97
CA ALA A 238 -20.83 -46.57 28.99
C ALA A 238 -20.55 -46.03 27.58
N VAL A 239 -20.49 -46.90 26.56
CA VAL A 239 -20.32 -46.53 25.15
C VAL A 239 -21.43 -45.59 24.70
N THR A 240 -22.68 -45.90 25.05
CA THR A 240 -23.84 -45.06 24.74
C THR A 240 -23.72 -43.68 25.40
N THR A 241 -23.34 -43.64 26.68
CA THR A 241 -23.16 -42.39 27.43
C THR A 241 -22.06 -41.52 26.81
N ILE A 242 -20.91 -42.13 26.50
CA ILE A 242 -19.78 -41.44 25.85
C ILE A 242 -20.20 -40.88 24.50
N THR A 243 -20.88 -41.68 23.68
CA THR A 243 -21.36 -41.27 22.35
C THR A 243 -22.34 -40.10 22.45
N ASN A 244 -23.28 -40.15 23.38
CA ASN A 244 -24.26 -39.07 23.58
C ASN A 244 -23.59 -37.77 24.06
N ASN A 245 -22.62 -37.87 24.97
CA ASN A 245 -21.85 -36.72 25.44
C ASN A 245 -20.99 -36.12 24.32
N ASP A 246 -20.34 -36.95 23.51
CA ASP A 246 -19.53 -36.50 22.36
C ASP A 246 -20.39 -35.78 21.32
N ASN A 247 -21.53 -36.38 20.95
CA ASN A 247 -22.49 -35.75 20.04
C ASN A 247 -23.02 -34.41 20.57
N SER A 248 -23.31 -34.32 21.88
CA SER A 248 -23.77 -33.08 22.50
C SER A 248 -22.69 -32.00 22.51
N ASN A 249 -21.46 -32.35 22.88
CA ASN A 249 -20.32 -31.43 22.87
C ASN A 249 -19.98 -30.96 21.45
N HIS A 250 -20.07 -31.86 20.47
CA HIS A 250 -19.87 -31.53 19.07
C HIS A 250 -20.94 -30.55 18.58
N ALA A 251 -22.22 -30.79 18.89
CA ALA A 251 -23.31 -29.89 18.53
C ALA A 251 -23.15 -28.49 19.16
N LEU A 252 -22.74 -28.42 20.44
CA LEU A 252 -22.44 -27.16 21.12
C LEU A 252 -21.28 -26.41 20.44
N THR A 253 -20.23 -27.15 20.07
CA THR A 253 -19.05 -26.58 19.38
C THR A 253 -19.42 -26.02 18.02
N ILE A 254 -20.19 -26.77 17.21
CA ILE A 254 -20.68 -26.30 15.91
C ILE A 254 -21.51 -25.02 16.09
N SER A 255 -22.46 -25.02 17.04
CA SER A 255 -23.33 -23.86 17.28
C SER A 255 -22.53 -22.62 17.68
N ALA A 256 -21.50 -22.76 18.51
CA ALA A 256 -20.63 -21.66 18.90
C ALA A 256 -19.80 -21.13 17.73
N ILE A 257 -19.28 -22.02 16.87
CA ILE A 257 -18.54 -21.63 15.65
C ILE A 257 -19.45 -20.89 14.67
N ASP A 258 -20.68 -21.36 14.46
CA ASP A 258 -21.64 -20.72 13.56
C ASP A 258 -22.08 -19.33 14.06
N ALA A 259 -22.25 -19.17 15.37
CA ALA A 259 -22.50 -17.88 15.98
C ALA A 259 -21.32 -16.91 15.77
N ALA A 260 -20.09 -17.35 16.08
CA ALA A 260 -18.89 -16.54 15.87
C ALA A 260 -18.68 -16.17 14.40
N LYS A 261 -18.95 -17.11 13.48
CA LYS A 261 -18.89 -16.86 12.03
C LYS A 261 -19.89 -15.77 11.62
N THR A 262 -21.12 -15.85 12.11
CA THR A 262 -22.15 -14.83 11.88
C THR A 262 -21.70 -13.46 12.37
N ASP A 263 -21.15 -13.38 13.59
CA ASP A 263 -20.64 -12.12 14.16
C ASP A 263 -19.49 -11.51 13.34
N ILE A 264 -18.55 -12.35 12.89
CA ILE A 264 -17.43 -11.91 12.02
C ILE A 264 -17.95 -11.35 10.69
N VAL A 265 -18.90 -12.03 10.05
CA VAL A 265 -19.51 -11.56 8.79
C VAL A 265 -20.21 -10.23 9.00
N ASN A 266 -21.04 -10.10 10.04
CA ASN A 266 -21.76 -8.86 10.34
C ASN A 266 -20.81 -7.69 10.63
N ASN A 267 -19.70 -7.94 11.33
CA ASN A 267 -18.67 -6.93 11.59
C ASN A 267 -17.98 -6.50 10.29
N ASN A 268 -17.59 -7.46 9.43
CA ASN A 268 -16.98 -7.16 8.13
C ASN A 268 -17.92 -6.37 7.21
N ASP A 269 -19.21 -6.70 7.19
CA ASP A 269 -20.21 -5.98 6.39
C ASP A 269 -20.41 -4.53 6.90
N THR A 270 -20.41 -4.35 8.23
CA THR A 270 -20.48 -3.03 8.87
C THR A 270 -19.26 -2.17 8.54
N GLN A 271 -18.06 -2.76 8.63
CA GLN A 271 -16.81 -2.07 8.28
C GLN A 271 -16.76 -1.71 6.80
N THR A 272 -17.17 -2.63 5.92
CA THR A 272 -17.26 -2.41 4.48
C THR A 272 -18.19 -1.24 4.16
N THR A 273 -19.39 -1.23 4.74
CA THR A 273 -20.38 -0.14 4.57
C THR A 273 -19.84 1.20 5.06
N THR A 274 -19.16 1.21 6.20
CA THR A 274 -18.54 2.42 6.77
C THR A 274 -17.46 2.97 5.84
N LEU A 275 -16.58 2.11 5.35
CA LEU A 275 -15.50 2.49 4.44
C LEU A 275 -16.03 3.00 3.09
N THR A 276 -17.02 2.31 2.50
CA THR A 276 -17.67 2.74 1.25
C THR A 276 -18.31 4.11 1.41
N THR A 277 -18.99 4.37 2.53
CA THR A 277 -19.60 5.68 2.82
C THR A 277 -18.54 6.77 2.97
N ALA A 278 -17.46 6.50 3.71
CA ALA A 278 -16.37 7.46 3.89
C ALA A 278 -15.69 7.81 2.55
N ILE A 279 -15.44 6.80 1.69
CA ILE A 279 -14.89 7.00 0.35
C ILE A 279 -15.84 7.84 -0.52
N SER A 280 -17.14 7.52 -0.52
CA SER A 280 -18.14 8.27 -1.29
C SER A 280 -18.22 9.75 -0.89
N ASN A 281 -18.16 10.03 0.41
CA ASN A 281 -18.12 11.39 0.96
C ASN A 281 -16.82 12.12 0.56
N GLY A 282 -15.68 11.42 0.61
CA GLY A 282 -14.39 11.94 0.16
C GLY A 282 -14.39 12.31 -1.31
N VAL A 283 -14.92 11.44 -2.18
CA VAL A 283 -15.07 11.69 -3.63
C VAL A 283 -15.97 12.91 -3.87
N THR A 284 -17.09 13.02 -3.16
CA THR A 284 -17.99 14.17 -3.28
C THR A 284 -17.29 15.48 -2.92
N THR A 285 -16.50 15.47 -1.84
CA THR A 285 -15.73 16.63 -1.40
C THR A 285 -14.69 17.05 -2.43
N ILE A 286 -13.95 16.09 -2.99
CA ILE A 286 -12.94 16.33 -4.04
C ILE A 286 -13.60 16.95 -5.29
N ASN A 287 -14.74 16.40 -5.72
CA ASN A 287 -15.46 16.91 -6.89
C ASN A 287 -15.95 18.35 -6.68
N ASN A 288 -16.52 18.66 -5.51
CA ASN A 288 -16.97 20.02 -5.18
C ASN A 288 -15.82 21.03 -5.19
N ASN A 289 -14.69 20.69 -4.58
CA ASN A 289 -13.49 21.54 -4.57
C ASN A 289 -12.92 21.73 -5.99
N SER A 290 -12.90 20.66 -6.80
CA SER A 290 -12.41 20.73 -8.17
C SER A 290 -13.27 21.65 -9.02
N ASN A 291 -14.60 21.52 -8.92
CA ASN A 291 -15.55 22.41 -9.60
C ASN A 291 -15.38 23.86 -9.16
N ALA A 292 -15.28 24.12 -7.84
CA ALA A 292 -15.06 25.47 -7.32
C ALA A 292 -13.76 26.11 -7.85
N ASN A 293 -12.67 25.34 -7.89
CA ASN A 293 -11.39 25.78 -8.45
C ASN A 293 -11.50 26.07 -9.96
N THR A 294 -12.16 25.19 -10.72
CA THR A 294 -12.40 25.42 -12.16
C THR A 294 -13.16 26.71 -12.39
N LEU A 295 -14.25 26.96 -11.66
CA LEU A 295 -15.01 28.21 -11.77
C LEU A 295 -14.16 29.44 -11.44
N ALA A 296 -13.37 29.39 -10.37
CA ALA A 296 -12.50 30.49 -9.96
C ALA A 296 -11.45 30.83 -11.04
N ILE A 297 -10.82 29.80 -11.61
CA ILE A 297 -9.82 29.96 -12.68
C ILE A 297 -10.47 30.53 -13.94
N THR A 298 -11.62 29.99 -14.38
CA THR A 298 -12.33 30.49 -15.56
C THR A 298 -12.73 31.95 -15.37
N SER A 299 -13.26 32.33 -14.20
CA SER A 299 -13.63 33.72 -13.91
C SER A 299 -12.43 34.67 -13.94
N ALA A 300 -11.27 34.24 -13.40
CA ALA A 300 -10.05 35.03 -13.42
C ALA A 300 -9.53 35.24 -14.86
N ILE A 301 -9.55 34.18 -15.68
CA ILE A 301 -9.14 34.25 -17.10
C ILE A 301 -10.06 35.19 -17.88
N THR A 302 -11.38 35.07 -17.74
CA THR A 302 -12.34 35.96 -18.41
C THR A 302 -12.11 37.43 -18.03
N SER A 303 -11.87 37.70 -16.74
CA SER A 303 -11.61 39.07 -16.25
C SER A 303 -10.31 39.65 -16.82
N ALA A 304 -9.25 38.84 -16.87
CA ALA A 304 -7.98 39.24 -17.47
C ALA A 304 -8.13 39.51 -18.97
N GLN A 305 -8.85 38.64 -19.70
CA GLN A 305 -9.11 38.80 -21.12
C GLN A 305 -9.86 40.11 -21.44
N THR A 306 -10.90 40.44 -20.68
CA THR A 306 -11.62 41.71 -20.83
C THR A 306 -10.71 42.92 -20.59
N SER A 307 -9.82 42.84 -19.59
CA SER A 307 -8.88 43.93 -19.28
C SER A 307 -7.87 44.18 -20.40
N ILE A 308 -7.35 43.10 -21.00
CA ILE A 308 -6.43 43.18 -22.15
C ILE A 308 -7.13 43.83 -23.35
N ILE A 309 -8.32 43.35 -23.72
CA ILE A 309 -9.10 43.89 -24.86
C ILE A 309 -9.38 45.39 -24.67
N ASN A 310 -9.75 45.81 -23.46
CA ASN A 310 -10.00 47.22 -23.18
C ASN A 310 -8.74 48.07 -23.32
N ASN A 311 -7.57 47.56 -22.88
CA ASN A 311 -6.29 48.25 -23.03
C ASN A 311 -5.89 48.39 -24.51
N ASP A 312 -6.01 47.30 -25.29
CA ASP A 312 -5.68 47.29 -26.71
C ASP A 312 -6.56 48.26 -27.52
N ASN A 313 -7.85 48.31 -27.20
CA ASN A 313 -8.79 49.26 -27.84
C ASN A 313 -8.45 50.72 -27.50
N ALA A 314 -8.07 51.00 -26.25
CA ALA A 314 -7.65 52.34 -25.83
C ALA A 314 -6.34 52.76 -26.53
N ASN A 315 -5.36 51.86 -26.61
CA ASN A 315 -4.10 52.10 -27.32
C ASN A 315 -4.33 52.34 -28.81
N THR A 316 -5.15 51.50 -29.46
CA THR A 316 -5.51 51.65 -30.88
C THR A 316 -6.15 53.01 -31.14
N THR A 317 -7.09 53.43 -30.29
CA THR A 317 -7.73 54.75 -30.38
C THR A 317 -6.72 55.89 -30.25
N ASN A 318 -5.79 55.80 -29.29
CA ASN A 318 -4.75 56.81 -29.09
C ASN A 318 -3.80 56.91 -30.29
N ILE A 319 -3.39 55.78 -30.87
CA ILE A 319 -2.53 55.74 -32.06
C ILE A 319 -3.24 56.42 -33.23
N VAL A 320 -4.49 56.03 -33.52
CA VAL A 320 -5.29 56.62 -34.62
C VAL A 320 -5.47 58.12 -34.45
N ASN A 321 -5.73 58.59 -33.23
CA ASN A 321 -5.88 60.02 -32.95
C ASN A 321 -4.57 60.78 -33.18
N ASN A 322 -3.44 60.24 -32.70
CA ASN A 322 -2.12 60.84 -32.90
C ASN A 322 -1.72 60.88 -34.38
N ASP A 323 -1.94 59.79 -35.12
CA ASP A 323 -1.64 59.73 -36.55
C ASP A 323 -2.49 60.73 -37.36
N ASN A 324 -3.77 60.86 -37.00
CA ASN A 324 -4.65 61.87 -37.62
C ASN A 324 -4.18 63.30 -37.32
N ALA A 325 -3.79 63.60 -36.08
CA ALA A 325 -3.26 64.90 -35.71
C ALA A 325 -1.96 65.21 -36.47
N ASN A 326 -1.03 64.25 -36.52
CA ASN A 326 0.23 64.39 -37.26
C ASN A 326 0.00 64.60 -38.76
N ARG A 327 -0.93 63.84 -39.36
CA ARG A 327 -1.28 64.00 -40.77
C ARG A 327 -1.80 65.40 -41.08
N VAL A 328 -2.66 65.96 -40.23
CA VAL A 328 -3.17 67.33 -40.40
C VAL A 328 -2.04 68.36 -40.30
N LEU A 329 -1.12 68.20 -39.34
CA LEU A 329 0.03 69.09 -39.19
C LEU A 329 0.94 69.06 -40.42
N ILE A 330 1.23 67.87 -40.95
CA ILE A 330 2.04 67.70 -42.16
C ILE A 330 1.38 68.40 -43.35
N ILE A 331 0.10 68.14 -43.60
CA ILE A 331 -0.64 68.76 -44.72
C ILE A 331 -0.63 70.29 -44.60
N ASN A 332 -0.84 70.84 -43.40
CA ASN A 332 -0.83 72.29 -43.20
C ASN A 332 0.56 72.89 -43.45
N ASN A 333 1.63 72.21 -43.02
CA ASN A 333 3.00 72.65 -43.26
C ASN A 333 3.36 72.58 -44.75
N ASP A 334 3.00 71.48 -45.43
CA ASP A 334 3.23 71.31 -46.87
C ASP A 334 2.51 72.39 -47.68
N ASN A 335 1.26 72.71 -47.33
CA ASN A 335 0.51 73.78 -47.98
C ASN A 335 1.16 75.15 -47.75
N ALA A 336 1.61 75.45 -46.52
CA ALA A 336 2.31 76.70 -46.21
C ALA A 336 3.63 76.83 -46.98
N ASN A 337 4.39 75.74 -47.10
CA ASN A 337 5.62 75.70 -47.87
C ASN A 337 5.36 75.88 -49.37
N ALA A 338 4.35 75.21 -49.92
CA ALA A 338 3.96 75.33 -51.32
C ALA A 338 3.55 76.78 -51.66
N GLU A 339 2.77 77.42 -50.79
CA GLU A 339 2.38 78.82 -50.94
C GLU A 339 3.60 79.76 -50.89
N MET A 340 4.52 79.55 -49.95
CA MET A 340 5.75 80.36 -49.83
C MET A 340 6.64 80.22 -51.08
N ILE A 341 6.80 79.00 -51.61
CA ILE A 341 7.57 78.75 -52.84
C ILE A 341 6.92 79.48 -54.01
N LEU A 342 5.61 79.33 -54.21
CA LEU A 342 4.89 79.99 -55.30
C LEU A 342 4.98 81.52 -55.18
N ARG A 343 4.82 82.07 -53.97
CA ARG A 343 4.98 83.50 -53.70
C ARG A 343 6.36 83.99 -54.10
N THR A 344 7.41 83.29 -53.69
CA THR A 344 8.80 83.63 -54.01
C THR A 344 9.06 83.61 -55.52
N GLN A 345 8.53 82.59 -56.22
CA GLN A 345 8.69 82.48 -57.68
C GLN A 345 7.96 83.61 -58.43
N ILE A 346 6.76 83.99 -57.99
CA ILE A 346 6.01 85.12 -58.56
C ILE A 346 6.71 86.45 -58.27
N GLU A 347 7.16 86.68 -57.04
CA GLU A 347 7.89 87.90 -56.67
C GLU A 347 9.18 88.06 -57.47
N ALA A 348 9.90 86.97 -57.74
CA ALA A 348 11.06 86.97 -58.63
C ALA A 348 10.69 87.39 -60.06
N ASP A 349 9.62 86.81 -60.64
CA ASP A 349 9.14 87.18 -61.97
C ASP A 349 8.64 88.64 -62.04
N LEU A 350 7.96 89.13 -61.00
CA LEU A 350 7.54 90.53 -60.89
C LEU A 350 8.74 91.49 -60.75
N ALA A 351 9.88 91.03 -60.25
CA ALA A 351 11.10 91.82 -60.17
C ALA A 351 11.89 91.88 -61.49
N GLU A 352 11.69 90.92 -62.40
CA GLU A 352 12.40 90.89 -63.70
C GLU A 352 12.13 92.13 -64.57
N ALA A 353 13.00 92.41 -65.55
CA ALA A 353 12.86 93.56 -66.46
C ALA A 353 11.47 93.64 -67.15
N ASP A 354 11.01 94.85 -67.48
CA ASP A 354 9.66 95.07 -68.03
C ASP A 354 9.42 94.35 -69.37
N ASN A 355 10.50 94.00 -70.08
CA ASN A 355 10.49 93.27 -71.35
C ASN A 355 10.74 91.76 -71.21
N ALA A 356 10.89 91.22 -70.00
CA ALA A 356 11.09 89.79 -69.80
C ALA A 356 9.82 88.99 -70.14
N THR A 357 10.00 87.78 -70.68
CA THR A 357 8.91 86.87 -71.08
C THR A 357 8.03 86.51 -69.88
N PHE A 358 6.71 86.61 -70.03
CA PHE A 358 5.80 86.24 -68.95
C PHE A 358 5.64 84.74 -68.82
N VAL A 359 5.62 84.25 -67.59
CA VAL A 359 5.16 82.89 -67.28
C VAL A 359 3.65 82.81 -67.49
N GLY A 360 3.23 81.95 -68.43
CA GLY A 360 1.82 81.81 -68.82
C GLY A 360 0.88 81.47 -67.65
N LEU A 361 1.39 80.77 -66.63
CA LEU A 361 0.62 80.40 -65.44
C LEU A 361 0.30 81.62 -64.56
N TYR A 362 1.16 82.63 -64.51
CA TYR A 362 0.97 83.83 -63.68
C TYR A 362 0.02 84.85 -64.30
N ILE A 363 -0.23 84.77 -65.61
CA ILE A 363 -1.20 85.63 -66.31
C ILE A 363 -2.59 84.98 -66.44
N THR A 364 -2.71 83.69 -66.17
CA THR A 364 -3.97 82.95 -66.31
C THR A 364 -4.78 83.05 -65.01
N PRO A 365 -6.08 83.38 -65.04
CA PRO A 365 -6.94 83.43 -63.85
C PRO A 365 -7.01 82.08 -63.14
N THR A 366 -7.27 82.08 -61.82
CA THR A 366 -7.37 80.84 -61.05
C THR A 366 -8.55 79.97 -61.50
N ALA A 367 -9.64 80.57 -61.96
CA ALA A 367 -10.76 79.83 -62.58
C ALA A 367 -10.35 79.00 -63.80
N ASN A 368 -9.22 79.34 -64.45
CA ASN A 368 -8.67 78.65 -65.62
C ASN A 368 -7.39 77.85 -65.27
N GLY A 369 -7.14 77.60 -63.99
CA GLY A 369 -5.97 76.83 -63.53
C GLY A 369 -4.67 77.62 -63.42
N GLY A 370 -4.71 78.96 -63.47
CA GLY A 370 -3.54 79.82 -63.27
C GLY A 370 -3.46 80.50 -61.90
N HIS A 371 -2.56 81.46 -61.78
CA HIS A 371 -2.23 82.16 -60.54
C HIS A 371 -2.38 83.69 -60.61
N ALA A 372 -3.07 84.24 -61.61
CA ALA A 372 -3.22 85.70 -61.75
C ALA A 372 -3.87 86.37 -60.52
N ASP A 373 -4.82 85.68 -59.88
CA ASP A 373 -5.45 86.19 -58.65
C ASP A 373 -4.46 86.23 -57.47
N PHE A 374 -3.57 85.23 -57.38
CA PHE A 374 -2.50 85.18 -56.37
C PHE A 374 -1.39 86.21 -56.65
N VAL A 375 -1.05 86.45 -57.93
CA VAL A 375 -0.16 87.54 -58.34
C VAL A 375 -0.72 88.88 -57.84
N ARG A 376 -2.00 89.15 -58.10
CA ARG A 376 -2.65 90.37 -57.62
C ARG A 376 -2.59 90.47 -56.09
N PHE A 377 -2.89 89.39 -55.38
CA PHE A 377 -2.78 89.32 -53.92
C PHE A 377 -1.37 89.70 -53.44
N ILE A 378 -0.32 89.13 -54.02
CA ILE A 378 1.08 89.43 -53.68
C ILE A 378 1.39 90.91 -53.90
N VAL A 379 0.97 91.50 -55.03
CA VAL A 379 1.20 92.91 -55.32
C VAL A 379 0.51 93.81 -54.29
N VAL A 380 -0.75 93.53 -53.96
CA VAL A 380 -1.53 94.28 -52.95
C VAL A 380 -0.88 94.16 -51.58
N ASP A 381 -0.54 92.95 -51.15
CA ASP A 381 0.11 92.66 -49.87
C ASP A 381 1.46 93.38 -49.74
N THR A 382 2.26 93.37 -50.81
CA THR A 382 3.56 94.06 -50.86
C THR A 382 3.40 95.58 -50.80
N ILE A 383 2.44 96.17 -51.53
CA ILE A 383 2.13 97.61 -51.44
C ILE A 383 1.73 97.97 -50.00
N ALA A 384 0.87 97.16 -49.37
CA ALA A 384 0.40 97.40 -48.02
C ALA A 384 1.52 97.29 -46.97
N LYS A 385 2.40 96.30 -47.09
CA LYS A 385 3.51 96.07 -46.14
C LYS A 385 4.64 97.09 -46.27
N LEU A 386 4.91 97.59 -47.48
CA LEU A 386 6.03 98.51 -47.72
C LEU A 386 5.68 99.99 -47.61
N ALA A 387 4.38 100.36 -47.72
CA ALA A 387 3.77 101.67 -47.40
C ALA A 387 4.68 102.93 -47.46
N GLY A 388 5.50 103.06 -48.50
CA GLY A 388 6.51 104.10 -48.65
C GLY A 388 6.08 105.29 -49.52
N SER A 389 7.02 106.19 -49.82
CA SER A 389 6.80 107.39 -50.66
C SER A 389 6.24 107.09 -52.06
N ASN A 390 6.40 105.86 -52.55
CA ASN A 390 5.92 105.45 -53.88
C ASN A 390 4.57 104.70 -53.85
N ALA A 391 3.95 104.52 -52.68
CA ALA A 391 2.69 103.78 -52.56
C ALA A 391 1.55 104.35 -53.44
N GLY A 392 1.46 105.67 -53.59
CA GLY A 392 0.47 106.31 -54.47
C GLY A 392 0.66 105.92 -55.95
N ARG A 393 1.91 105.85 -56.41
CA ARG A 393 2.25 105.44 -57.77
C ARG A 393 2.00 103.95 -57.98
N ALA A 394 2.39 103.11 -57.02
CA ALA A 394 2.14 101.68 -57.05
C ALA A 394 0.63 101.36 -57.15
N ASN A 395 -0.19 102.04 -56.34
CA ASN A 395 -1.66 101.93 -56.40
C ASN A 395 -2.24 102.39 -57.75
N GLY A 396 -1.66 103.43 -58.36
CA GLY A 396 -2.06 103.86 -59.70
C GLY A 396 -1.84 102.79 -60.77
N PHE A 397 -0.70 102.08 -60.72
CA PHE A 397 -0.44 100.96 -61.63
C PHE A 397 -1.32 99.75 -61.31
N LEU A 398 -1.56 99.45 -60.02
CA LEU A 398 -2.47 98.39 -59.61
C LEU A 398 -3.89 98.60 -60.15
N ALA A 399 -4.43 99.82 -60.05
CA ALA A 399 -5.76 100.14 -60.58
C ALA A 399 -5.86 99.94 -62.10
N GLN A 400 -4.79 100.24 -62.85
CA GLN A 400 -4.73 99.99 -64.29
C GLN A 400 -4.68 98.48 -64.60
N ALA A 401 -3.91 97.72 -63.81
CA ALA A 401 -3.87 96.26 -63.93
C ALA A 401 -5.26 95.63 -63.68
N ASP A 402 -5.97 96.08 -62.65
CA ASP A 402 -7.32 95.61 -62.31
C ASP A 402 -8.34 95.91 -63.43
N ALA A 403 -8.27 97.11 -64.02
CA ALA A 403 -9.12 97.49 -65.15
C ALA A 403 -8.84 96.59 -66.38
N LEU A 404 -7.58 96.32 -66.69
CA LEU A 404 -7.18 95.44 -67.80
C LEU A 404 -7.55 93.98 -67.56
N THR A 405 -7.47 93.52 -66.31
CA THR A 405 -7.90 92.17 -65.90
C THR A 405 -9.39 92.01 -66.14
N SER A 406 -10.18 93.00 -65.73
CA SER A 406 -11.63 93.04 -65.96
C SER A 406 -12.00 93.10 -67.45
N ALA A 407 -11.14 93.70 -68.28
CA ALA A 407 -11.28 93.74 -69.73
C ALA A 407 -10.79 92.45 -70.44
N GLY A 408 -10.32 91.44 -69.71
CA GLY A 408 -9.77 90.21 -70.27
C GLY A 408 -8.38 90.37 -70.93
N ASN A 409 -7.76 91.54 -70.85
CA ASN A 409 -6.42 91.79 -71.37
C ASN A 409 -5.35 91.40 -70.35
N LEU A 410 -5.29 90.11 -70.06
CA LEU A 410 -4.49 89.53 -68.97
C LEU A 410 -2.99 89.79 -69.14
N LYS A 411 -2.49 89.77 -70.38
CA LYS A 411 -1.07 90.06 -70.67
C LYS A 411 -0.70 91.51 -70.33
N ALA A 412 -1.55 92.46 -70.71
CA ALA A 412 -1.32 93.86 -70.37
C ALA A 412 -1.54 94.12 -68.86
N ALA A 413 -2.53 93.47 -68.26
CA ALA A 413 -2.76 93.55 -66.81
C ALA A 413 -1.51 93.12 -66.03
N TYR A 414 -0.91 92.00 -66.40
CA TYR A 414 0.32 91.51 -65.77
C TYR A 414 1.50 92.48 -65.88
N GLN A 415 1.67 93.14 -67.02
CA GLN A 415 2.68 94.21 -67.17
C GLN A 415 2.46 95.35 -66.16
N TYR A 416 1.22 95.72 -65.89
CA TYR A 416 0.91 96.74 -64.89
C TYR A 416 1.05 96.22 -63.45
N PHE A 417 0.75 94.96 -63.18
CA PHE A 417 1.08 94.33 -61.89
C PHE A 417 2.61 94.36 -61.62
N ARG A 418 3.44 94.07 -62.63
CA ARG A 418 4.91 94.16 -62.54
C ARG A 418 5.38 95.58 -62.21
N LYS A 419 4.83 96.59 -62.90
CA LYS A 419 5.13 98.01 -62.62
C LYS A 419 4.69 98.43 -61.21
N ALA A 420 3.52 97.97 -60.77
CA ALA A 420 3.00 98.24 -59.43
C ALA A 420 3.92 97.65 -58.35
N TYR A 421 4.30 96.38 -58.49
CA TYR A 421 5.22 95.70 -57.58
C TYR A 421 6.57 96.44 -57.47
N LYS A 422 7.20 96.75 -58.61
CA LYS A 422 8.48 97.49 -58.62
C LYS A 422 8.38 98.88 -58.04
N ALA A 423 7.27 99.59 -58.25
CA ALA A 423 7.04 100.89 -57.64
C ALA A 423 6.74 100.79 -56.13
N ALA A 424 6.37 99.63 -55.61
CA ALA A 424 6.19 99.41 -54.18
C ALA A 424 7.53 99.09 -53.48
N VAL A 425 8.39 98.31 -54.15
CA VAL A 425 9.67 97.84 -53.61
C VAL A 425 10.80 98.87 -53.76
N ASN A 426 10.78 99.68 -54.81
CA ASN A 426 11.70 100.81 -55.03
C ASN A 426 11.05 102.13 -54.61
#